data_AF-J9UH99-F1
#
_entry.id   AF-J9UH99-F1
#
_cell.length_a   1.000
_cell.length_b   1.000
_cell.length_c   1.000
_cell.angle_alpha   90.00
_cell.angle_beta   90.00
_cell.angle_gamma   90.00
#
_symmetry.space_group_name_H-M   'P 1'
#
loop_
_entity.id
_entity.type
_entity.pdbx_description
1 polymer ?
#
loop_
_entity_poly.entity_id
_entity_poly.type
_entity_poly.pdbx_seq_one_letter_code
_entity_poly.pdbx_strand_id
1 'polypeptide(L)'
;MYEYVYNYVYEYIEKIIADSNFYKIKDFFELMEYSFYKKLEMMDKHKSIFDFLIQGYFDESEDVKEIVNNYKNKKQIDINSYFKNIDKTKFRDDVDIKDNIEIITYTSEGYLQSRKNMSMKIYKDDMIKQYSRWMKMFKQIAYKKKYL
;
A
#
# COMPACT_ATOMS: atom_id res chain seq x y z
N MET A 1 -19.41 -4.82 -16.67
CA MET A 1 -19.54 -3.38 -16.31
C MET A 1 -18.73 -3.05 -15.05
N TYR A 2 -18.81 -3.84 -13.97
CA TYR A 2 -18.00 -3.66 -12.76
C TYR A 2 -16.48 -3.71 -13.01
N GLU A 3 -16.01 -4.70 -13.77
CA GLU A 3 -14.58 -4.84 -14.10
C GLU A 3 -13.97 -3.58 -14.73
N TYR A 4 -14.69 -2.94 -15.67
CA TYR A 4 -14.25 -1.70 -16.30
C TYR A 4 -14.05 -0.57 -15.27
N VAL A 5 -14.97 -0.43 -14.32
CA VAL A 5 -14.89 0.59 -13.26
C VAL A 5 -13.70 0.31 -12.35
N TYR A 6 -13.51 -0.94 -11.91
CA TYR A 6 -12.35 -1.33 -11.10
C TYR A 6 -11.04 -1.06 -11.83
N ASN A 7 -10.92 -1.49 -13.09
CA ASN A 7 -9.71 -1.28 -13.88
C ASN A 7 -9.40 0.22 -14.05
N TYR A 8 -10.40 1.04 -14.39
CA TYR A 8 -10.23 2.48 -14.50
C TYR A 8 -9.76 3.11 -13.18
N VAL A 9 -10.42 2.76 -12.07
CA VAL A 9 -10.08 3.30 -10.75
C VAL A 9 -8.66 2.88 -10.35
N TYR A 10 -8.29 1.63 -10.59
CA TYR A 10 -6.95 1.13 -10.27
C TYR A 10 -5.86 1.81 -11.10
N GLU A 11 -6.05 1.98 -12.41
CA GLU A 11 -5.13 2.74 -13.26
C GLU A 11 -5.01 4.21 -12.83
N TYR A 12 -6.12 4.81 -12.42
CA TYR A 12 -6.14 6.18 -11.93
C TYR A 12 -5.32 6.33 -10.63
N ILE A 13 -5.51 5.42 -9.67
CA ILE A 13 -4.73 5.39 -8.43
C ILE A 13 -3.25 5.21 -8.71
N GLU A 14 -2.92 4.30 -9.63
CA GLU A 14 -1.54 4.04 -9.99
C GLU A 14 -0.85 5.30 -10.53
N LYS A 15 -1.53 6.06 -11.40
CA LYS A 15 -1.02 7.34 -11.92
C LYS A 15 -0.82 8.40 -10.82
N ILE A 16 -1.64 8.40 -9.78
CA ILE A 16 -1.51 9.34 -8.65
C ILE A 16 -0.30 8.98 -7.78
N ILE A 17 -0.11 7.69 -7.50
CA ILE A 17 0.90 7.21 -6.55
C ILE A 17 2.27 7.10 -7.22
N ALA A 18 2.35 6.41 -8.37
CA ALA A 18 3.59 6.15 -9.10
C ALA A 18 3.92 7.29 -10.08
N ASP A 19 3.93 8.52 -9.57
CA ASP A 19 4.28 9.70 -10.36
C ASP A 19 5.80 9.82 -10.59
N SER A 20 6.22 10.89 -11.26
CA SER A 20 7.65 11.09 -11.56
C SER A 20 8.54 11.20 -10.32
N ASN A 21 8.01 11.61 -9.17
CA ASN A 21 8.78 11.74 -7.93
C ASN A 21 8.89 10.39 -7.20
N PHE A 22 7.87 9.53 -7.29
CA PHE A 22 7.93 8.15 -6.80
C PHE A 22 9.20 7.45 -7.28
N TYR A 23 9.49 7.51 -8.57
CA TYR A 23 10.66 6.84 -9.15
C TYR A 23 12.01 7.49 -8.81
N LYS A 24 12.03 8.70 -8.23
CA LYS A 24 13.27 9.37 -7.81
C LYS A 24 13.72 8.95 -6.40
N ILE A 25 12.79 8.45 -5.59
CA ILE A 25 13.07 8.05 -4.21
C ILE A 25 13.83 6.73 -4.22
N LYS A 26 14.95 6.69 -3.50
CA LYS A 26 15.84 5.52 -3.42
C LYS A 26 15.74 4.79 -2.09
N ASP A 27 15.29 5.46 -1.04
CA ASP A 27 15.07 4.83 0.26
C ASP A 27 13.71 4.14 0.28
N PHE A 28 13.68 2.88 0.70
CA PHE A 28 12.46 2.09 0.70
C PHE A 28 11.41 2.66 1.66
N PHE A 29 11.79 3.02 2.88
CA PHE A 29 10.81 3.51 3.87
C PHE A 29 10.34 4.93 3.53
N GLU A 30 11.18 5.77 2.94
CA GLU A 30 10.75 7.06 2.37
C GLU A 30 9.75 6.85 1.22
N LEU A 31 9.99 5.86 0.33
CA LEU A 31 9.07 5.55 -0.76
C LEU A 31 7.72 5.05 -0.24
N MET A 32 7.74 4.21 0.80
CA MET A 32 6.54 3.71 1.46
C MET A 32 5.76 4.87 2.10
N GLU A 33 6.43 5.76 2.82
CA GLU A 33 5.82 6.95 3.42
C GLU A 33 5.23 7.90 2.38
N TYR A 34 5.98 8.18 1.30
CA TYR A 34 5.50 8.96 0.16
C TYR A 34 4.22 8.37 -0.43
N SER A 35 4.22 7.06 -0.67
CA SER A 35 3.07 6.33 -1.22
C SER A 35 1.87 6.37 -0.29
N PHE A 36 2.09 6.30 1.02
CA PHE A 36 1.05 6.40 2.03
C PHE A 36 0.39 7.77 2.05
N TYR A 37 1.17 8.86 2.06
CA TYR A 37 0.59 10.21 2.03
C TYR A 37 -0.15 10.50 0.73
N LYS A 38 0.34 10.02 -0.42
CA LYS A 38 -0.41 10.10 -1.69
C LYS A 38 -1.76 9.39 -1.61
N LYS A 39 -1.81 8.21 -0.99
CA LYS A 39 -3.07 7.49 -0.74
C LYS A 39 -3.98 8.29 0.19
N LEU A 40 -3.47 8.86 1.28
CA LEU A 40 -4.26 9.70 2.18
C LEU A 40 -4.83 10.95 1.49
N GLU A 41 -4.05 11.64 0.68
CA GLU A 41 -4.54 12.79 -0.10
C GLU A 41 -5.63 12.39 -1.09
N MET A 42 -5.49 11.23 -1.74
CA MET A 42 -6.51 10.67 -2.62
C MET A 42 -7.78 10.32 -1.84
N MET A 43 -7.66 9.76 -0.64
CA MET A 43 -8.80 9.46 0.24
C MET A 43 -9.58 10.71 0.59
N ASP A 44 -8.90 11.82 0.91
CA ASP A 44 -9.55 13.09 1.25
C ASP A 44 -10.23 13.72 0.03
N LYS A 45 -9.57 13.71 -1.14
CA LYS A 45 -10.09 14.31 -2.38
C LYS A 45 -11.21 13.49 -3.03
N HIS A 46 -11.16 12.17 -2.88
CA HIS A 46 -12.00 11.22 -3.61
C HIS A 46 -12.60 10.15 -2.69
N LYS A 47 -13.26 10.58 -1.62
CA LYS A 47 -13.85 9.69 -0.61
C LYS A 47 -14.71 8.55 -1.21
N SER A 48 -15.57 8.86 -2.18
CA SER A 48 -16.42 7.84 -2.82
C SER A 48 -15.63 6.77 -3.57
N ILE A 49 -14.50 7.14 -4.20
CA ILE A 49 -13.61 6.17 -4.85
C ILE A 49 -12.95 5.27 -3.81
N PHE A 50 -12.51 5.85 -2.68
CA PHE A 50 -11.94 5.07 -1.60
C PHE A 50 -12.95 4.12 -0.95
N ASP A 51 -14.16 4.59 -0.65
CA ASP A 51 -15.23 3.78 -0.08
C ASP A 51 -15.60 2.62 -1.03
N PHE A 52 -15.69 2.89 -2.34
CA PHE A 52 -15.91 1.86 -3.37
C PHE A 52 -14.81 0.79 -3.36
N LEU A 53 -13.54 1.18 -3.29
CA LEU A 53 -12.42 0.24 -3.28
C LEU A 53 -12.38 -0.61 -2.03
N ILE A 54 -12.63 -0.03 -0.85
CA ILE A 54 -12.65 -0.76 0.42
C ILE A 54 -13.82 -1.73 0.45
N GLN A 55 -14.98 -1.33 -0.05
CA GLN A 55 -16.12 -2.23 -0.19
C GLN A 55 -15.77 -3.41 -1.09
N GLY A 56 -15.24 -3.14 -2.29
CA GLY A 56 -14.81 -4.16 -3.23
C GLY A 56 -13.74 -5.11 -2.69
N TYR A 57 -12.75 -4.57 -1.99
CA TYR A 57 -11.65 -5.35 -1.41
C TYR A 57 -12.13 -6.42 -0.43
N PHE A 58 -13.22 -6.14 0.28
CA PHE A 58 -13.82 -7.00 1.29
C PHE A 58 -15.21 -7.52 0.87
N ASP A 59 -15.50 -7.50 -0.43
CA ASP A 59 -16.72 -8.05 -0.99
C ASP A 59 -16.61 -9.59 -1.04
N GLU A 60 -17.72 -10.28 -0.79
CA GLU A 60 -17.74 -11.73 -0.75
C GLU A 60 -18.25 -12.38 -2.03
N SER A 61 -18.83 -11.62 -2.95
CA SER A 61 -19.29 -12.09 -4.25
C SER A 61 -18.13 -12.59 -5.12
N GLU A 62 -18.35 -13.71 -5.82
CA GLU A 62 -17.31 -14.36 -6.63
C GLU A 62 -16.79 -13.43 -7.74
N ASP A 63 -17.70 -12.75 -8.45
CA ASP A 63 -17.36 -11.82 -9.53
C ASP A 63 -16.43 -10.69 -9.07
N VAL A 64 -16.71 -10.07 -7.91
CA VAL A 64 -15.89 -8.97 -7.38
C VAL A 64 -14.57 -9.48 -6.84
N LYS A 65 -14.57 -10.64 -6.15
CA LYS A 65 -13.34 -11.29 -5.66
C LYS A 65 -12.39 -11.61 -6.80
N GLU A 66 -12.88 -12.12 -7.91
CA GLU A 66 -12.05 -12.44 -9.07
C GLU A 66 -11.38 -11.18 -9.63
N ILE A 67 -12.14 -10.10 -9.82
CA ILE A 67 -11.60 -8.80 -10.30
C ILE A 67 -10.51 -8.27 -9.36
N VAL A 68 -10.77 -8.26 -8.05
CA VAL A 68 -9.84 -7.76 -7.03
C VAL A 68 -8.58 -8.63 -6.97
N ASN A 69 -8.72 -9.96 -7.04
CA ASN A 69 -7.57 -10.88 -7.02
C ASN A 69 -6.72 -10.75 -8.28
N ASN A 70 -7.34 -10.58 -9.45
CA ASN A 70 -6.62 -10.33 -10.70
C ASN A 70 -5.78 -9.05 -10.60
N TYR A 71 -6.33 -7.99 -10.01
CA TYR A 71 -5.58 -6.76 -9.76
C TYR A 71 -4.40 -6.98 -8.77
N LYS A 72 -4.62 -7.70 -7.67
CA LYS A 72 -3.56 -8.03 -6.70
C LYS A 72 -2.42 -8.80 -7.36
N ASN A 73 -2.75 -9.82 -8.14
CA ASN A 73 -1.77 -10.65 -8.86
C ASN A 73 -0.97 -9.80 -9.85
N LYS A 74 -1.63 -8.93 -10.62
CA LYS A 74 -0.97 -7.98 -11.51
C LYS A 74 0.00 -7.05 -10.76
N LYS A 75 -0.41 -6.51 -9.60
CA LYS A 75 0.45 -5.69 -8.76
C LYS A 75 1.65 -6.46 -8.19
N GLN A 76 1.46 -7.72 -7.80
CA GLN A 76 2.52 -8.56 -7.27
C GLN A 76 3.59 -8.83 -8.33
N ILE A 77 3.19 -9.01 -9.59
CA ILE A 77 4.10 -9.16 -10.73
C ILE A 77 4.92 -7.87 -10.95
N ASP A 78 4.32 -6.70 -10.73
CA ASP A 78 4.94 -5.39 -11.03
C ASP A 78 5.77 -4.80 -9.88
N ILE A 79 5.86 -5.50 -8.73
CA ILE A 79 6.71 -5.11 -7.59
C ILE A 79 8.14 -4.80 -8.04
N ASN A 80 8.71 -5.62 -8.93
CA ASN A 80 10.07 -5.40 -9.41
C ASN A 80 10.24 -4.06 -10.15
N SER A 81 9.20 -3.60 -10.87
CA SER A 81 9.22 -2.32 -11.59
C SER A 81 9.14 -1.13 -10.64
N TYR A 82 8.24 -1.18 -9.66
CA TYR A 82 8.06 -0.08 -8.69
C TYR A 82 9.30 0.13 -7.82
N PHE A 83 9.96 -0.96 -7.41
CA PHE A 83 11.09 -0.90 -6.48
C PHE A 83 12.46 -0.99 -7.17
N LYS A 84 12.53 -0.84 -8.49
CA LYS A 84 13.78 -0.96 -9.26
C LYS A 84 14.88 0.03 -8.85
N ASN A 85 14.49 1.22 -8.35
CA ASN A 85 15.41 2.29 -7.98
C ASN A 85 15.80 2.27 -6.49
N ILE A 86 15.29 1.31 -5.72
CA ILE A 86 15.58 1.22 -4.29
C ILE A 86 17.03 0.82 -4.05
N ASP A 87 17.68 1.56 -3.15
CA ASP A 87 19.00 1.23 -2.63
C ASP A 87 18.91 0.03 -1.67
N LYS A 88 19.14 -1.14 -2.24
CA LYS A 88 19.12 -2.41 -1.49
C LYS A 88 20.28 -2.54 -0.50
N THR A 89 21.34 -1.73 -0.63
CA THR A 89 22.52 -1.83 0.24
C THR A 89 22.23 -1.43 1.70
N LYS A 90 21.13 -0.71 1.93
CA LYS A 90 20.66 -0.32 3.27
C LYS A 90 20.08 -1.47 4.10
N PHE A 91 19.52 -2.46 3.41
CA PHE A 91 18.95 -3.63 4.06
C PHE A 91 20.04 -4.51 4.68
N ARG A 92 19.68 -5.22 5.74
CA ARG A 92 20.50 -6.31 6.27
C ARG A 92 20.63 -7.42 5.24
N ASP A 93 21.71 -8.18 5.35
CA ASP A 93 22.02 -9.21 4.36
C ASP A 93 21.08 -10.42 4.43
N ASP A 94 20.38 -10.59 5.56
CA ASP A 94 19.41 -11.65 5.83
C ASP A 94 17.94 -11.24 5.60
N VAL A 95 17.70 -10.09 4.97
CA VAL A 95 16.36 -9.53 4.79
C VAL A 95 16.01 -9.42 3.29
N ASP A 96 14.93 -10.07 2.86
CA ASP A 96 14.34 -9.81 1.55
C ASP A 96 13.38 -8.61 1.60
N ILE A 97 13.47 -7.74 0.60
CA ILE A 97 12.56 -6.61 0.42
C ILE A 97 11.13 -7.11 0.16
N LYS A 98 10.97 -8.25 -0.51
CA LYS A 98 9.65 -8.84 -0.77
C LYS A 98 8.92 -9.20 0.52
N ASP A 99 9.62 -9.80 1.48
CA ASP A 99 9.06 -10.13 2.80
C ASP A 99 8.62 -8.86 3.55
N ASN A 100 9.38 -7.77 3.40
CA ASN A 100 8.99 -6.47 3.96
C ASN A 100 7.74 -5.90 3.29
N ILE A 101 7.61 -6.00 1.97
CA ILE A 101 6.40 -5.56 1.26
C ILE A 101 5.20 -6.39 1.72
N GLU A 102 5.37 -7.70 1.86
CA GLU A 102 4.32 -8.62 2.28
C GLU A 102 3.84 -8.31 3.72
N ILE A 103 4.76 -8.18 4.68
CA ILE A 103 4.36 -7.88 6.07
C ILE A 103 3.69 -6.51 6.20
N ILE A 104 4.15 -5.51 5.44
CA ILE A 104 3.51 -4.19 5.40
C ILE A 104 2.10 -4.29 4.80
N THR A 105 1.94 -5.09 3.75
CA THR A 105 0.65 -5.32 3.08
C THR A 105 -0.33 -6.00 4.03
N TYR A 106 0.03 -7.13 4.64
CA TYR A 106 -0.81 -7.83 5.61
C TYR A 106 -1.17 -6.98 6.82
N THR A 107 -0.22 -6.21 7.35
CA THR A 107 -0.48 -5.33 8.48
C THR A 107 -1.49 -4.23 8.12
N SER A 108 -1.35 -3.66 6.91
CA SER A 108 -2.26 -2.61 6.41
C SER A 108 -3.67 -3.16 6.17
N GLU A 109 -3.78 -4.34 5.57
CA GLU A 109 -5.06 -5.01 5.30
C GLU A 109 -5.75 -5.45 6.57
N GLY A 110 -5.01 -6.09 7.49
CA GLY A 110 -5.52 -6.49 8.79
C GLY A 110 -6.05 -5.30 9.61
N TYR A 111 -5.37 -4.16 9.52
CA TYR A 111 -5.87 -2.91 10.11
C TYR A 111 -7.22 -2.50 9.53
N LEU A 112 -7.33 -2.40 8.20
CA LEU A 112 -8.57 -1.99 7.54
C LEU A 112 -9.72 -2.97 7.81
N GLN A 113 -9.46 -4.28 7.77
CA GLN A 113 -10.43 -5.32 8.09
C GLN A 113 -10.91 -5.20 9.53
N SER A 114 -10.00 -4.99 10.49
CA SER A 114 -10.36 -4.86 11.91
C SER A 114 -11.28 -3.66 12.16
N ARG A 115 -11.00 -2.52 11.51
CA ARG A 115 -11.84 -1.32 11.60
C ARG A 115 -13.21 -1.54 10.97
N LYS A 116 -13.28 -2.21 9.82
CA LYS A 116 -14.55 -2.61 9.18
C LYS A 116 -15.39 -3.49 10.10
N ASN A 117 -14.80 -4.56 10.65
CA ASN A 117 -15.49 -5.52 11.51
C ASN A 117 -16.05 -4.88 12.79
N MET A 118 -15.34 -3.90 13.34
CA MET A 118 -15.77 -3.17 14.53
C MET A 118 -16.72 -2.00 14.22
N SER A 119 -17.13 -1.80 12.97
CA SER A 119 -17.90 -0.63 12.51
C SER A 119 -17.27 0.71 12.95
N MET A 120 -15.94 0.74 13.09
CA MET A 120 -15.22 1.92 13.55
C MET A 120 -15.00 2.89 12.39
N LYS A 121 -15.29 4.17 12.63
CA LYS A 121 -14.84 5.23 11.73
C LYS A 121 -13.31 5.23 11.69
N ILE A 122 -12.76 5.26 10.48
CA ILE A 122 -11.33 5.40 10.26
C ILE A 122 -11.02 6.89 10.22
N TYR A 123 -10.34 7.39 11.25
CA TYR A 123 -9.84 8.75 11.28
C TYR A 123 -8.45 8.82 10.65
N LYS A 124 -8.22 9.85 9.83
CA LYS A 124 -6.94 10.08 9.14
C LYS A 124 -5.76 10.12 10.12
N ASP A 125 -5.91 10.85 11.22
CA ASP A 125 -4.84 11.02 12.21
C ASP A 125 -4.45 9.68 12.88
N ASP A 126 -5.45 8.82 13.12
CA ASP A 126 -5.20 7.47 13.65
C ASP A 126 -4.44 6.61 12.63
N MET A 127 -4.78 6.70 11.34
CA MET A 127 -4.05 6.00 10.28
C MET A 127 -2.60 6.45 10.23
N ILE A 128 -2.35 7.77 10.26
CA ILE A 128 -1.00 8.33 10.24
C ILE A 128 -0.21 7.81 11.43
N LYS A 129 -0.76 7.93 12.64
CA LYS A 129 -0.10 7.51 13.87
C LYS A 129 0.26 6.02 13.86
N GLN A 130 -0.66 5.16 13.44
CA GLN A 130 -0.42 3.71 13.37
C GLN A 130 0.59 3.35 12.29
N TYR A 131 0.45 3.94 11.10
CA TYR A 131 1.37 3.71 9.98
C TYR A 131 2.80 4.11 10.34
N SER A 132 3.01 5.31 10.88
CA SER A 132 4.34 5.80 11.29
C SER A 132 4.98 4.90 12.35
N ARG A 133 4.18 4.40 13.31
CA ARG A 133 4.66 3.46 14.33
C ARG A 133 5.15 2.15 13.70
N TRP A 134 4.37 1.57 12.79
CA TRP A 134 4.75 0.33 12.12
C TRP A 134 5.95 0.51 11.20
N MET A 135 6.00 1.57 10.39
CA MET A 135 7.15 1.83 9.52
C MET A 135 8.43 2.01 10.31
N LYS A 136 8.38 2.66 11.48
CA LYS A 136 9.54 2.76 12.37
C LYS A 136 10.02 1.38 12.84
N MET A 137 9.10 0.50 13.25
CA MET A 137 9.43 -0.87 13.68
C MET A 137 10.00 -1.69 12.52
N PHE A 138 9.36 -1.65 11.35
CA PHE A 138 9.79 -2.36 10.15
C PHE A 138 11.16 -1.88 9.67
N LYS A 139 11.43 -0.57 9.74
CA LYS A 139 12.76 -0.03 9.43
C LYS A 139 13.83 -0.58 10.34
N GLN A 140 13.57 -0.65 11.64
CA GLN A 140 14.51 -1.17 12.64
C GLN A 140 14.86 -2.65 12.43
N ILE A 141 13.90 -3.48 11.97
CA ILE A 141 14.16 -4.89 11.71
C ILE A 141 14.84 -5.12 10.35
N ALA A 142 14.58 -4.25 9.36
CA ALA A 142 15.01 -4.43 7.98
C ALA A 142 16.38 -3.81 7.67
N TYR A 143 16.70 -2.65 8.25
CA TYR A 143 17.91 -1.90 7.89
C TYR A 143 19.12 -2.25 8.76
N LYS A 144 20.31 -2.12 8.16
CA LYS A 144 21.57 -2.18 8.91
C LYS A 144 21.60 -1.02 9.91
N LYS A 145 22.15 -1.25 11.11
CA LYS A 145 22.19 -0.29 12.22
C LYS A 145 22.73 1.10 11.84
N LYS A 146 23.67 1.18 10.88
CA LYS A 146 24.24 2.45 10.40
C LYS A 146 23.29 3.33 9.57
N TYR A 147 22.12 2.82 9.20
CA TYR A 147 21.08 3.53 8.42
C TYR A 147 19.78 3.76 9.22
N LEU A 148 19.81 3.51 10.53
CA LEU A 148 18.73 3.80 11.48
C LEU A 148 18.95 5.14 12.15
#